data_AF-A0A1V5IMU8-F1
#
_entry.id   AF-A0A1V5IMU8-F1
#
_cell.length_a   1.000
_cell.length_b   1.000
_cell.length_c   1.000
_cell.angle_alpha   90.00
_cell.angle_beta   90.00
_cell.angle_gamma   90.00
#
_symmetry.space_group_name_H-M   'P 1'
#
loop_
_entity.id
_entity.type
_entity.pdbx_description
1 polymer ?
#
loop_
_entity_poly.entity_id
_entity_poly.type
_entity_poly.pdbx_seq_one_letter_code
_entity_poly.pdbx_strand_id
1 'polypeptide(L)'
;MTTADVALAEPALMRSFAHVALLDPPYTAASWAAVVAAAPEAHVHALWGAPEADVARRLRESRLDLDAVMRRTWRVLSAGSGRFDERLEQELLGEGAALPSLAALTAALSTLREAGLLVVGADGGYHLERPQNKVDVTRTDTHRRWHNRYQRPDFLPTCLTARL
;
A
#
# COMPACT_ATOMS: atom_id res chain seq x y z
N MET A 1 15.30 -6.36 6.48
CA MET A 1 16.32 -5.41 6.93
C MET A 1 16.83 -4.70 5.68
N THR A 2 16.46 -3.44 5.53
CA THR A 2 16.81 -2.57 4.39
C THR A 2 18.20 -1.97 4.60
N THR A 3 18.81 -1.36 3.57
CA THR A 3 20.07 -0.62 3.77
C THR A 3 19.90 0.57 4.71
N ALA A 4 18.70 1.16 4.78
CA ALA A 4 18.37 2.19 5.75
C ALA A 4 18.34 1.66 7.19
N ASP A 5 17.87 0.43 7.41
CA ASP A 5 17.85 -0.18 8.75
C ASP A 5 19.27 -0.40 9.28
N VAL A 6 20.19 -0.86 8.42
CA VAL A 6 21.61 -1.03 8.76
C VAL A 6 22.27 0.31 9.04
N ALA A 7 22.01 1.32 8.21
CA ALA A 7 22.48 2.68 8.39
C ALA A 7 22.07 3.27 9.75
N LEU A 8 20.82 3.05 10.16
CA LEU A 8 20.30 3.52 11.45
C LEU A 8 20.81 2.70 12.65
N ALA A 9 21.05 1.40 12.47
CA ALA A 9 21.61 0.55 13.51
C ALA A 9 23.11 0.83 13.76
N GLU A 10 23.85 1.20 12.70
CA GLU A 10 25.30 1.38 12.73
C GLU A 10 25.74 2.80 12.29
N PRO A 11 25.33 3.86 13.00
CA PRO A 11 25.60 5.23 12.59
C PRO A 11 27.09 5.59 12.62
N ALA A 12 27.90 4.86 13.40
CA ALA A 12 29.36 5.02 13.40
C ALA A 12 30.00 4.61 12.06
N LEU A 13 29.45 3.58 11.40
CA LEU A 13 29.92 3.14 10.08
C LEU A 13 29.67 4.23 9.05
N MET A 14 28.46 4.82 9.03
CA MET A 14 28.13 5.91 8.11
C MET A 14 29.05 7.12 8.28
N ARG A 15 29.31 7.54 9.53
CA ARG A 15 30.18 8.68 9.84
C ARG A 15 31.63 8.48 9.42
N SER A 16 32.05 7.25 9.13
CA SER A 16 33.40 6.93 8.67
C SER A 16 33.61 7.24 7.19
N PHE A 17 32.56 7.58 6.44
CA PHE A 17 32.63 7.84 5.00
C PHE A 17 32.11 9.24 4.66
N ALA A 18 32.80 9.95 3.78
CA ALA A 18 32.34 11.24 3.25
C ALA A 18 31.14 11.09 2.30
N HIS A 19 30.97 9.91 1.68
CA HIS A 19 29.85 9.60 0.77
C HIS A 19 29.25 8.25 1.15
N VAL A 20 27.94 8.21 1.33
CA VAL A 20 27.18 7.00 1.66
C VAL A 20 26.10 6.82 0.60
N ALA A 21 26.07 5.65 -0.05
CA ALA A 21 25.05 5.33 -1.05
C ALA A 21 24.12 4.23 -0.52
N LEU A 22 22.81 4.50 -0.57
CA LEU A 22 21.76 3.59 -0.14
C LEU A 22 21.18 2.90 -1.37
N LEU A 23 21.31 1.58 -1.45
CA LEU A 23 20.75 0.74 -2.52
C LEU A 23 19.24 0.53 -2.36
N ASP A 24 18.77 0.48 -1.11
CA ASP A 24 17.37 0.40 -0.70
C ASP A 24 17.10 1.54 0.30
N PRO A 25 17.04 2.80 -0.19
CA PRO A 25 16.82 3.98 0.63
C PRO A 25 15.50 3.91 1.41
N PRO A 26 15.38 4.68 2.49
CA PRO A 26 14.19 4.63 3.35
C PRO A 26 12.94 5.02 2.59
N TYR A 27 11.80 4.42 2.94
CA TYR A 27 10.50 4.61 2.26
C TYR A 27 9.67 5.78 2.79
N THR A 28 10.17 6.51 3.81
CA THR A 28 9.43 7.62 4.43
C THR A 28 10.32 8.82 4.68
N ALA A 29 9.72 10.01 4.72
CA ALA A 29 10.44 11.25 5.05
C ALA A 29 11.07 11.21 6.45
N ALA A 30 10.39 10.58 7.42
CA ALA A 30 10.91 10.44 8.78
C ALA A 30 12.14 9.54 8.84
N SER A 31 12.12 8.40 8.15
CA SER A 31 13.29 7.50 8.09
C SER A 31 14.42 8.08 7.24
N TRP A 32 14.13 8.85 6.19
CA TRP A 32 15.15 9.63 5.47
C TRP A 32 15.83 10.67 6.36
N ALA A 33 15.04 11.47 7.10
CA ALA A 33 15.56 12.46 8.02
C ALA A 33 16.42 11.81 9.13
N ALA A 34 16.00 10.65 9.65
CA ALA A 34 16.76 9.90 10.64
C ALA A 34 18.11 9.41 10.08
N VAL A 35 18.15 8.93 8.84
CA VAL A 35 19.40 8.48 8.19
C VAL A 35 20.34 9.66 7.95
N VAL A 36 19.84 10.79 7.48
CA VAL A 36 20.65 12.01 7.29
C VAL A 36 21.17 12.52 8.65
N ALA A 37 20.35 12.50 9.69
CA ALA A 37 20.74 12.91 11.04
C ALA A 37 21.79 11.97 11.68
N ALA A 38 21.84 10.71 11.27
CA ALA A 38 22.82 9.74 11.78
C ALA A 38 24.27 10.04 11.35
N ALA A 39 24.43 10.71 10.19
CA ALA A 39 25.72 11.09 9.61
C ALA A 39 25.64 12.48 8.95
N PRO A 40 25.59 13.56 9.75
CA PRO A 40 25.33 14.92 9.24
C PRO A 40 26.42 15.47 8.32
N GLU A 41 27.64 14.95 8.45
CA GLU A 41 28.81 15.36 7.63
C GLU A 41 28.97 14.53 6.35
N ALA A 42 28.17 13.48 6.16
CA ALA A 42 28.27 12.60 5.00
C ALA A 42 27.30 13.03 3.89
N HIS A 43 27.74 12.99 2.64
CA HIS A 43 26.85 13.09 1.48
C HIS A 43 26.09 11.77 1.29
N VAL A 44 24.80 11.76 1.59
CA VAL A 44 23.94 10.58 1.46
C VAL A 44 23.24 10.57 0.11
N HIS A 45 23.46 9.51 -0.67
CA HIS A 45 22.90 9.29 -2.01
C HIS A 45 21.86 8.17 -1.95
N ALA A 46 20.65 8.41 -2.49
CA ALA A 46 19.67 7.37 -2.77
C ALA A 46 19.91 6.84 -4.18
N LEU A 47 20.12 5.52 -4.35
CA LEU A 47 20.44 4.92 -5.66
C LEU A 47 19.22 4.44 -6.45
N TRP A 48 17.99 4.81 -6.05
CA TRP A 48 16.83 4.58 -6.92
C TRP A 48 16.81 5.62 -8.04
N GLY A 49 16.86 5.16 -9.29
CA GLY A 49 16.65 6.00 -10.45
C GLY A 49 15.18 6.36 -10.64
N ALA A 50 14.94 7.34 -11.51
CA ALA A 50 13.58 7.68 -11.95
C ALA A 50 12.79 6.47 -12.50
N PRO A 51 13.39 5.52 -13.24
CA PRO A 51 12.68 4.32 -13.70
C PRO A 51 12.19 3.42 -12.56
N GLU A 52 13.05 3.13 -11.58
CA GLU A 52 12.71 2.25 -10.45
C GLU A 52 11.58 2.85 -9.61
N ALA A 53 11.64 4.15 -9.35
CA ALA A 53 10.59 4.81 -8.59
C ALA A 53 9.29 4.97 -9.39
N ASP A 54 9.34 5.12 -10.72
CA ASP A 54 8.13 5.08 -11.55
C ASP A 54 7.50 3.68 -11.53
N VAL A 55 8.30 2.61 -11.60
CA VAL A 55 7.81 1.23 -11.45
C VAL A 55 7.19 1.02 -10.07
N ALA A 56 7.87 1.45 -9.00
CA ALA A 56 7.35 1.34 -7.63
C ALA A 56 6.04 2.12 -7.46
N ARG A 57 5.93 3.32 -8.06
CA ARG A 57 4.71 4.14 -8.07
C ARG A 57 3.58 3.44 -8.82
N ARG A 58 3.83 2.90 -10.03
CA ARG A 58 2.82 2.15 -10.80
C ARG A 58 2.40 0.87 -10.10
N LEU A 59 3.32 0.19 -9.44
CA LEU A 59 3.02 -0.99 -8.64
C LEU A 59 2.16 -0.63 -7.41
N ARG A 60 2.48 0.48 -6.75
CA ARG A 60 1.68 1.04 -5.65
C ARG A 60 0.27 1.39 -6.11
N GLU A 61 0.13 2.13 -7.20
CA GLU A 61 -1.15 2.53 -7.77
C GLU A 61 -1.97 1.30 -8.19
N SER A 62 -1.38 0.35 -8.91
CA SER A 62 -2.10 -0.84 -9.37
C SER A 62 -2.49 -1.80 -8.26
N ARG A 63 -1.69 -1.93 -7.19
CA ARG A 63 -1.95 -2.90 -6.10
C ARG A 63 -2.61 -2.31 -4.86
N LEU A 64 -2.53 -1.00 -4.64
CA LEU A 64 -3.01 -0.33 -3.41
C LEU A 64 -4.07 0.75 -3.66
N ASP A 65 -4.53 0.93 -4.90
CA ASP A 65 -5.78 1.67 -5.17
C ASP A 65 -6.96 0.89 -4.56
N LEU A 66 -7.30 1.25 -3.32
CA LEU A 66 -8.37 0.60 -2.57
C LEU A 66 -9.72 0.74 -3.27
N ASP A 67 -9.97 1.87 -3.93
CA ASP A 67 -11.25 2.11 -4.59
C ASP A 67 -11.40 1.21 -5.82
N ALA A 68 -10.33 1.01 -6.60
CA ALA A 68 -10.32 0.06 -7.71
C ALA A 68 -10.51 -1.38 -7.23
N VAL A 69 -9.81 -1.78 -6.16
CA VAL A 69 -9.95 -3.11 -5.56
C VAL A 69 -11.38 -3.30 -5.05
N MET A 70 -11.95 -2.34 -4.32
CA MET A 70 -13.34 -2.40 -3.84
C MET A 70 -14.34 -2.55 -4.98
N ARG A 71 -14.20 -1.79 -6.08
CA ARG A 71 -15.08 -1.92 -7.26
C ARG A 71 -14.99 -3.31 -7.87
N ARG A 72 -13.79 -3.88 -7.96
CA ARG A 72 -13.58 -5.25 -8.46
C ARG A 72 -14.22 -6.27 -7.51
N THR A 73 -13.92 -6.20 -6.21
CA THR A 73 -14.48 -7.07 -5.18
C THR A 73 -16.00 -7.02 -5.18
N TRP A 74 -16.60 -5.83 -5.21
CA TRP A 74 -18.05 -5.66 -5.30
C TRP A 74 -18.66 -6.35 -6.52
N ARG A 75 -18.04 -6.21 -7.68
CA ARG A 75 -18.50 -6.83 -8.93
C ARG A 75 -18.46 -8.35 -8.85
N VAL A 76 -17.35 -8.91 -8.34
CA VAL A 76 -17.15 -10.35 -8.18
C VAL A 76 -18.17 -10.91 -7.17
N LEU A 77 -18.32 -10.28 -6.01
CA LEU A 77 -19.32 -10.67 -5.01
C LEU A 77 -20.76 -10.56 -5.56
N SER A 78 -21.05 -9.56 -6.40
CA SER A 78 -22.38 -9.37 -7.00
C SER A 78 -22.73 -10.46 -8.03
N ALA A 79 -21.73 -11.04 -8.69
CA ALA A 79 -21.89 -12.17 -9.61
C ALA A 79 -21.78 -13.54 -8.90
N GLY A 80 -21.43 -13.54 -7.62
CA GLY A 80 -21.26 -14.72 -6.79
C GLY A 80 -22.58 -15.38 -6.41
N SER A 81 -22.46 -16.56 -5.79
CA SER A 81 -23.58 -17.37 -5.32
C SER A 81 -24.09 -16.97 -3.93
N GLY A 82 -23.50 -15.93 -3.31
CA GLY A 82 -23.70 -15.60 -1.89
C GLY A 82 -22.93 -16.52 -0.93
N ARG A 83 -22.00 -17.34 -1.43
CA ARG A 83 -21.14 -18.23 -0.63
C ARG A 83 -19.68 -18.01 -0.97
N PHE A 84 -18.80 -18.20 0.01
CA PHE A 84 -17.35 -18.22 -0.19
C PHE A 84 -16.90 -19.60 -0.68
N ASP A 85 -17.09 -19.86 -1.98
CA ASP A 85 -16.69 -21.10 -2.65
C ASP A 85 -15.35 -20.95 -3.41
N GLU A 86 -14.78 -22.07 -3.85
CA GLU A 86 -13.49 -22.10 -4.59
C GLU A 86 -13.53 -21.25 -5.86
N ARG A 87 -14.69 -21.17 -6.53
CA ARG A 87 -14.86 -20.33 -7.71
C ARG A 87 -14.72 -18.85 -7.35
N LEU A 88 -15.38 -18.40 -6.28
CA LEU A 88 -15.27 -17.03 -5.81
C LEU A 88 -13.84 -16.71 -5.37
N GLU A 89 -13.17 -17.64 -4.70
CA GLU A 89 -11.75 -17.51 -4.35
C GLU A 89 -10.89 -17.31 -5.61
N GLN A 90 -11.10 -18.13 -6.65
CA GLN A 90 -10.37 -18.03 -7.90
C GLN A 90 -10.65 -16.72 -8.65
N GLU A 91 -11.88 -16.21 -8.64
CA GLU A 91 -12.21 -14.91 -9.23
C GLU A 91 -11.57 -13.75 -8.44
N LEU A 92 -11.51 -13.84 -7.11
CA LEU A 92 -10.90 -12.80 -6.28
C LEU A 92 -9.37 -12.82 -6.36
N LEU A 93 -8.76 -14.01 -6.35
CA LEU A 93 -7.32 -14.21 -6.15
C LEU A 93 -6.56 -14.68 -7.40
N GLY A 94 -7.23 -15.35 -8.33
CA GLY A 94 -6.60 -16.08 -9.43
C GLY A 94 -6.50 -15.34 -10.77
N GLU A 95 -7.05 -14.14 -10.91
CA GLU A 95 -7.00 -13.42 -12.19
C GLU A 95 -5.75 -12.52 -12.32
N GLY A 96 -5.07 -12.66 -13.46
CA GLY A 96 -4.01 -11.74 -13.91
C GLY A 96 -2.60 -12.31 -13.86
N ALA A 97 -1.63 -11.54 -14.37
CA ALA A 97 -0.22 -11.93 -14.43
C ALA A 97 0.50 -11.89 -13.06
N ALA A 98 -0.15 -11.37 -12.02
CA ALA A 98 0.39 -11.28 -10.68
C ALA A 98 -0.71 -11.50 -9.64
N LEU A 99 -0.35 -12.12 -8.52
CA LEU A 99 -1.26 -12.29 -7.40
C LEU A 99 -1.75 -10.92 -6.87
N PRO A 100 -3.07 -10.76 -6.64
CA PRO A 100 -3.63 -9.55 -6.07
C PRO A 100 -3.16 -9.36 -4.62
N SER A 101 -3.12 -8.10 -4.17
CA SER A 101 -2.75 -7.77 -2.81
C SER A 101 -3.80 -8.27 -1.81
N LEU A 102 -3.48 -9.32 -1.05
CA LEU A 102 -4.34 -9.82 0.03
C LEU A 102 -4.66 -8.73 1.06
N ALA A 103 -3.71 -7.85 1.34
CA ALA A 103 -3.92 -6.71 2.23
C ALA A 103 -4.98 -5.76 1.67
N ALA A 104 -4.92 -5.44 0.37
CA ALA A 104 -5.89 -4.55 -0.27
C ALA A 104 -7.27 -5.21 -0.37
N LEU A 105 -7.34 -6.50 -0.68
CA LEU A 105 -8.58 -7.26 -0.69
C LEU A 105 -9.23 -7.29 0.69
N THR A 106 -8.45 -7.57 1.74
CA THR A 106 -8.93 -7.58 3.12
C THR A 106 -9.44 -6.20 3.54
N ALA A 107 -8.71 -5.14 3.19
CA ALA A 107 -9.14 -3.76 3.44
C ALA A 107 -10.41 -3.40 2.68
N ALA A 108 -10.55 -3.85 1.43
CA ALA A 108 -11.74 -3.65 0.62
C ALA A 108 -12.97 -4.34 1.22
N LEU A 109 -12.85 -5.62 1.59
CA LEU A 109 -13.92 -6.37 2.25
C LEU A 109 -14.31 -5.73 3.59
N SER A 110 -13.33 -5.32 4.39
CA SER A 110 -13.56 -4.65 5.68
C SER A 110 -14.27 -3.30 5.49
N THR A 111 -13.84 -2.51 4.51
CA THR A 111 -14.46 -1.23 4.16
C THR A 111 -15.92 -1.41 3.71
N LEU A 112 -16.20 -2.40 2.85
CA LEU A 112 -17.56 -2.72 2.42
C LEU A 112 -18.43 -3.18 3.60
N ARG A 113 -17.87 -3.94 4.54
CA ARG A 113 -18.57 -4.37 5.75
C ARG A 113 -18.87 -3.20 6.69
N GLU A 114 -17.89 -2.32 6.94
CA GLU A 114 -18.04 -1.11 7.76
C GLU A 114 -19.06 -0.14 7.16
N ALA A 115 -19.11 -0.04 5.83
CA ALA A 115 -20.08 0.76 5.10
C ALA A 115 -21.50 0.13 5.09
N GLY A 116 -21.68 -1.06 5.67
CA GLY A 116 -22.95 -1.78 5.66
C GLY A 116 -23.35 -2.31 4.28
N LEU A 117 -22.41 -2.41 3.33
CA LEU A 117 -22.65 -2.87 1.96
C LEU A 117 -22.42 -4.39 1.81
N LEU A 118 -21.60 -4.98 2.67
CA LEU A 118 -21.34 -6.41 2.73
C LEU A 118 -21.75 -6.94 4.11
N VAL A 119 -22.63 -7.94 4.13
CA VAL A 119 -23.06 -8.60 5.36
C VAL A 119 -22.72 -10.09 5.26
N VAL A 120 -22.10 -10.62 6.32
CA VAL A 120 -21.72 -12.04 6.41
C VAL A 120 -22.68 -12.74 7.34
N GLY A 121 -23.28 -13.83 6.87
CA GLY A 121 -24.24 -14.65 7.63
C GLY A 121 -23.53 -15.57 8.62
N ALA A 122 -24.27 -16.02 9.64
CA ALA A 122 -23.78 -17.00 10.62
C ALA A 122 -23.52 -18.39 10.00
N ASP A 123 -24.10 -18.65 8.83
CA ASP A 123 -23.91 -19.84 8.00
C ASP A 123 -22.62 -19.81 7.16
N GLY A 124 -21.83 -18.73 7.26
CA GLY A 124 -20.64 -18.52 6.44
C GLY A 124 -20.94 -18.02 5.03
N GLY A 125 -22.20 -17.67 4.71
CA GLY A 125 -22.58 -16.99 3.48
C GLY A 125 -22.37 -15.47 3.56
N TYR A 126 -22.65 -14.78 2.46
CA TYR A 126 -22.72 -13.33 2.43
C TYR A 126 -23.88 -12.84 1.57
N HIS A 127 -24.32 -11.61 1.84
CA HIS A 127 -25.17 -10.86 0.95
C HIS A 127 -24.69 -9.41 0.82
N LEU A 128 -25.07 -8.80 -0.29
CA LEU A 128 -24.73 -7.41 -0.59
C LEU A 128 -25.97 -6.54 -0.40
N GLU A 129 -25.84 -5.53 0.45
CA GLU A 129 -26.86 -4.51 0.62
C GLU A 129 -26.78 -3.50 -0.50
N ARG A 130 -27.93 -3.15 -1.09
CA ARG A 130 -28.00 -2.17 -2.19
C ARG A 130 -28.85 -0.97 -1.75
N PRO A 131 -28.27 -0.04 -0.98
CA PRO A 131 -28.99 1.12 -0.49
C PRO A 131 -29.49 1.98 -1.65
N GLN A 132 -30.66 2.61 -1.47
CA GLN A 132 -31.23 3.52 -2.46
C GLN A 132 -30.39 4.80 -2.62
N ASN A 133 -29.66 5.19 -1.57
CA ASN A 133 -28.79 6.35 -1.55
C ASN A 133 -27.32 5.96 -1.68
N LYS A 134 -26.50 6.82 -2.28
CA LYS A 134 -25.05 6.62 -2.34
C LYS A 134 -24.46 6.56 -0.92
N VAL A 135 -23.71 5.50 -0.65
CA VAL A 135 -22.95 5.35 0.60
C VAL A 135 -21.55 5.93 0.42
N ASP A 136 -21.15 6.81 1.33
CA ASP A 136 -19.80 7.36 1.37
C ASP A 136 -18.86 6.43 2.16
N VAL A 137 -18.15 5.58 1.43
CA VAL A 137 -17.19 4.62 1.99
C VAL A 137 -15.90 5.28 2.53
N THR A 138 -15.63 6.54 2.15
CA THR A 138 -14.40 7.24 2.57
C THR A 138 -14.38 7.61 4.05
N ARG A 139 -15.55 7.55 4.70
CA ARG A 139 -15.72 7.83 6.13
C ARG A 139 -15.47 6.63 7.02
N THR A 140 -15.37 5.42 6.44
CA THR A 140 -15.04 4.20 7.18
C THR A 140 -13.64 4.29 7.78
N ASP A 141 -13.42 3.59 8.89
CA ASP A 141 -12.14 3.64 9.59
C ASP A 141 -11.05 2.93 8.79
N THR A 142 -11.40 1.79 8.18
CA THR A 142 -10.46 1.04 7.35
C THR A 142 -10.01 1.85 6.13
N HIS A 143 -10.93 2.52 5.42
CA HIS A 143 -10.57 3.35 4.27
C HIS A 143 -9.64 4.49 4.67
N ARG A 144 -9.97 5.23 5.74
CA ARG A 144 -9.11 6.33 6.24
C ARG A 144 -7.72 5.85 6.65
N ARG A 145 -7.63 4.72 7.37
CA ARG A 145 -6.33 4.14 7.76
C ARG A 145 -5.52 3.70 6.54
N TRP A 146 -6.16 3.06 5.57
CA TRP A 146 -5.52 2.64 4.33
C TRP A 146 -4.98 3.83 3.54
N HIS A 147 -5.82 4.85 3.33
CA HIS A 147 -5.48 6.07 2.62
C HIS A 147 -4.30 6.79 3.29
N ASN A 148 -4.36 6.97 4.61
CA ASN A 148 -3.27 7.59 5.37
C ASN A 148 -1.95 6.80 5.29
N ARG A 149 -2.02 5.48 5.19
CA ARG A 149 -0.84 4.61 5.14
C ARG A 149 -0.20 4.53 3.76
N TYR A 150 -0.98 4.48 2.68
CA TYR A 150 -0.49 4.13 1.35
C TYR A 150 -0.70 5.18 0.28
N GLN A 151 -1.64 6.11 0.47
CA GLN A 151 -2.06 7.07 -0.56
C GLN A 151 -1.66 8.52 -0.26
N ARG A 152 -1.03 8.80 0.89
CA ARG A 152 -0.36 10.08 1.15
C ARG A 152 0.94 10.17 0.31
N PRO A 153 1.01 11.06 -0.69
CA PRO A 153 2.05 11.05 -1.70
C PRO A 153 3.06 12.17 -1.45
N ASP A 154 3.92 12.02 -0.46
CA ASP A 154 4.82 13.11 -0.09
C ASP A 154 6.26 12.77 -0.46
N PHE A 155 6.62 11.48 -0.34
CA PHE A 155 8.02 11.10 -0.22
C PHE A 155 8.67 10.62 -1.53
N LEU A 156 8.04 9.70 -2.28
CA LEU A 156 8.63 9.18 -3.52
C LEU A 156 8.91 10.27 -4.57
N PRO A 157 8.03 11.27 -4.78
CA PRO A 157 8.32 12.39 -5.69
C PRO A 157 9.51 13.24 -5.22
N THR A 158 9.69 13.44 -3.90
CA THR A 158 10.80 14.23 -3.35
C THR A 158 12.16 13.55 -3.46
N CYS A 159 12.21 12.21 -3.48
CA CYS A 159 13.47 11.46 -3.64
C CYS A 159 14.04 11.53 -5.06
N LEU A 160 13.22 11.82 -6.07
CA LEU A 160 13.62 11.83 -7.48
C LEU A 160 13.93 13.21 -8.04
N THR A 161 13.61 14.27 -7.30
CA THR A 161 13.67 15.65 -7.80
C THR A 161 14.53 16.59 -6.96
N ALA A 162 15.16 16.11 -5.89
CA ALA A 162 16.07 16.92 -5.09
C ALA A 162 17.48 16.97 -5.72
N ARG A 163 17.87 18.14 -6.25
CA ARG A 163 19.29 18.53 -6.25
C ARG A 163 19.64 18.90 -4.82
N LEU A 164 20.61 18.20 -4.24
CA LEU A 164 21.31 18.62 -3.03
C LEU A 164 22.05 19.94 -3.30
#